data_AF-A0A9J7BFL6-F1
#
_entry.id   AF-A0A9J7BFL6-F1
#
_cell.length_a   1.000
_cell.length_b   1.000
_cell.length_c   1.000
_cell.angle_alpha   90.00
_cell.angle_beta   90.00
_cell.angle_gamma   90.00
#
_symmetry.space_group_name_H-M   'P 1'
#
loop_
_entity.id
_entity.type
_entity.pdbx_description
1 polymer ?
#
loop_
_entity_poly.entity_id
_entity_poly.type
_entity_poly.pdbx_seq_one_letter_code
_entity_poly.pdbx_strand_id
1 'polypeptide(L)'
;MAILDTENAAIFEDGSAANRVCPVTVKLTQDEHREVTEHAEGLGQARSEWMRDVILRELRGRSADPLLEEVVGIRLLLINVLRPLASGQQMPSEAFDKLLELIGTRKVEIIQKMVSAGRS
;
A
#
# COMPACT_ATOMS: atom_id res chain seq x y z
N MET A 1 -26.22 -14.75 40.00
CA MET A 1 -24.95 -15.38 40.39
C MET A 1 -24.45 -16.13 39.18
N ALA A 2 -23.35 -15.66 38.59
CA ALA A 2 -22.69 -16.27 37.44
C ALA A 2 -22.01 -17.57 37.86
N ILE A 3 -22.11 -18.63 37.06
CA ILE A 3 -21.03 -19.58 36.73
C ILE A 3 -21.52 -20.33 35.49
N LEU A 4 -20.94 -20.06 34.32
CA LEU A 4 -20.58 -21.06 33.29
C LEU A 4 -19.62 -20.35 32.32
N ASP A 5 -18.46 -19.98 32.84
CA ASP A 5 -17.25 -19.87 32.02
C ASP A 5 -16.39 -21.10 32.33
N THR A 6 -15.57 -21.50 31.36
CA THR A 6 -14.47 -22.48 31.47
C THR A 6 -14.83 -23.89 31.04
N GLU A 7 -15.02 -24.13 29.73
CA GLU A 7 -14.52 -25.35 29.05
C GLU A 7 -14.79 -25.31 27.54
N ASN A 8 -14.27 -24.30 26.83
CA ASN A 8 -14.16 -24.43 25.36
C ASN A 8 -12.96 -23.70 24.76
N ALA A 9 -11.89 -23.52 25.54
CA ALA A 9 -10.69 -22.80 25.14
C ALA A 9 -9.62 -23.70 24.49
N ALA A 10 -9.97 -24.92 24.04
CA ALA A 10 -8.97 -25.93 23.66
C ALA A 10 -9.32 -26.72 22.40
N ILE A 11 -9.91 -26.09 21.38
CA ILE A 11 -9.90 -26.61 20.00
C ILE A 11 -9.83 -25.39 19.08
N PHE A 12 -9.07 -25.45 17.99
CA PHE A 12 -8.89 -24.43 16.92
C PHE A 12 -7.60 -23.60 16.91
N GLU A 13 -6.45 -24.25 17.04
CA GLU A 13 -5.28 -23.89 16.23
C GLU A 13 -4.98 -25.11 15.34
N ASP A 14 -5.13 -25.06 14.01
CA ASP A 14 -4.09 -24.57 13.07
C ASP A 14 -4.68 -24.37 11.64
N GLY A 15 -5.86 -23.75 11.54
CA GLY A 15 -6.51 -23.40 10.26
C GLY A 15 -7.31 -22.09 10.29
N SER A 16 -7.34 -21.43 11.45
CA SER A 16 -8.15 -20.24 11.74
C SER A 16 -7.55 -18.95 11.19
N ALA A 17 -6.22 -18.88 10.98
CA ALA A 17 -5.55 -17.68 10.50
C ALA A 17 -5.97 -17.25 9.08
N ALA A 18 -6.52 -18.17 8.27
CA ALA A 18 -7.01 -17.87 6.92
C ALA A 18 -8.49 -17.44 6.89
N ASN A 19 -9.27 -17.73 7.92
CA ASN A 19 -10.70 -17.45 7.92
C ASN A 19 -11.00 -16.06 8.48
N ARG A 20 -11.79 -15.27 7.76
CA ARG A 20 -12.10 -13.88 8.11
C ARG A 20 -13.22 -13.85 9.15
N VAL A 21 -12.87 -14.03 10.42
CA VAL A 21 -13.83 -14.20 11.54
C VAL A 21 -14.06 -12.96 12.40
N CYS A 22 -13.26 -11.91 12.27
CA CYS A 22 -13.39 -10.68 13.08
C CYS A 22 -14.30 -9.65 12.38
N PRO A 23 -15.53 -9.40 12.86
CA PRO A 23 -16.43 -8.42 12.26
C PRO A 23 -16.00 -6.99 12.58
N VAL A 24 -16.15 -6.09 11.59
CA VAL A 24 -16.01 -4.64 11.74
C VAL A 24 -17.30 -4.00 11.22
N THR A 25 -17.95 -3.17 12.03
CA THR A 25 -19.25 -2.57 11.71
C THR A 25 -19.15 -1.07 11.61
N VAL A 26 -19.68 -0.52 10.51
CA VAL A 26 -19.85 0.92 10.28
C VAL A 26 -21.32 1.18 10.00
N LYS A 27 -21.89 2.22 10.62
CA LYS A 27 -23.27 2.66 10.33
C LYS A 27 -23.24 3.67 9.20
N LEU A 28 -24.08 3.43 8.19
CA LEU A 28 -24.27 4.31 7.05
C LEU A 28 -25.71 4.82 7.06
N THR A 29 -25.91 6.02 6.53
CA THR A 29 -27.22 6.51 6.11
C THR A 29 -27.74 5.65 4.96
N GLN A 30 -29.03 5.80 4.65
CA GLN A 30 -29.66 5.05 3.55
C GLN A 30 -29.04 5.39 2.20
N ASP A 31 -28.69 6.66 1.99
CA ASP A 31 -28.07 7.13 0.75
C ASP A 31 -26.63 6.60 0.62
N GLU A 32 -25.81 6.71 1.67
CA GLU A 32 -24.45 6.14 1.68
C GLU A 32 -24.47 4.61 1.45
N HIS A 33 -25.43 3.91 2.05
CA HIS A 33 -25.59 2.47 1.84
C HIS A 33 -25.91 2.16 0.36
N ARG A 34 -26.77 2.95 -0.27
CA ARG A 34 -27.11 2.79 -1.69
C ARG A 34 -25.89 3.05 -2.57
N GLU A 35 -25.19 4.16 -2.37
CA GLU A 35 -23.99 4.52 -3.16
C GLU A 35 -22.90 3.46 -3.08
N VAL A 36 -22.60 2.96 -1.87
CA VAL A 36 -21.62 1.87 -1.68
C VAL A 36 -22.04 0.58 -2.38
N THR A 37 -23.34 0.29 -2.41
CA THR A 37 -23.86 -0.92 -3.04
C THR A 37 -23.78 -0.81 -4.56
N GLU A 38 -24.26 0.29 -5.14
CA GLU A 38 -24.20 0.54 -6.59
C GLU A 38 -22.76 0.57 -7.10
N HIS A 39 -21.83 1.15 -6.33
CA HIS A 39 -20.42 1.20 -6.71
C HIS A 39 -19.79 -0.20 -6.74
N ALA A 40 -20.03 -1.02 -5.72
CA ALA A 40 -19.52 -2.40 -5.67
C ALA A 40 -20.13 -3.27 -6.80
N GLU A 41 -21.43 -3.12 -7.06
CA GLU A 41 -22.12 -3.81 -8.17
C GLU A 41 -21.58 -3.39 -9.53
N GLY A 42 -21.30 -2.11 -9.74
CA GLY A 42 -20.67 -1.60 -10.96
C GLY A 42 -19.27 -2.18 -11.22
N LEU A 43 -18.58 -2.64 -10.17
CA LEU A 43 -17.29 -3.33 -10.23
C LEU A 43 -17.42 -4.86 -10.31
N GLY A 44 -18.65 -5.41 -10.25
CA GLY A 44 -18.89 -6.86 -10.22
C GLY A 44 -18.42 -7.52 -8.92
N GLN A 45 -18.28 -6.77 -7.83
CA GLN A 45 -17.70 -7.23 -6.57
C GLN A 45 -18.75 -7.26 -5.45
N ALA A 46 -18.62 -8.20 -4.51
CA ALA A 46 -19.46 -8.20 -3.33
C ALA A 46 -19.17 -6.96 -2.46
N ARG A 47 -20.20 -6.29 -1.96
CA ARG A 47 -20.09 -5.06 -1.14
C ARG A 47 -19.10 -5.19 0.02
N SER A 48 -19.17 -6.30 0.77
CA SER A 48 -18.30 -6.57 1.92
C SER A 48 -16.85 -6.84 1.52
N GLU A 49 -16.63 -7.29 0.29
CA GLU A 49 -15.29 -7.46 -0.27
C GLU A 49 -14.70 -6.13 -0.68
N TRP A 50 -15.47 -5.32 -1.40
CA TRP A 50 -15.05 -3.98 -1.79
C TRP A 50 -14.72 -3.10 -0.57
N MET A 51 -15.60 -3.07 0.44
CA MET A 51 -15.35 -2.31 1.67
C MET A 51 -14.07 -2.76 2.38
N ARG A 52 -13.81 -4.07 2.41
CA ARG A 52 -12.59 -4.61 3.00
C ARG A 52 -11.35 -4.13 2.22
N ASP A 53 -11.40 -4.19 0.90
CA ASP A 53 -10.27 -3.78 0.06
C ASP A 53 -9.97 -2.29 0.22
N VAL A 54 -10.99 -1.46 0.31
CA VAL A 54 -10.85 -0.03 0.62
C VAL A 54 -10.18 0.16 1.98
N ILE A 55 -10.69 -0.45 3.05
CA ILE A 55 -10.13 -0.30 4.41
C ILE A 55 -8.68 -0.80 4.47
N LEU A 56 -8.41 -1.99 3.91
CA LEU A 56 -7.07 -2.56 3.91
C LEU A 56 -6.09 -1.76 3.05
N ARG A 57 -6.54 -1.20 1.93
CA ARG A 57 -5.73 -0.30 1.09
C ARG A 57 -5.36 0.97 1.86
N GLU A 58 -6.29 1.57 2.58
CA GLU A 58 -5.99 2.75 3.40
C GLU A 58 -5.05 2.42 4.57
N LEU A 59 -5.25 1.28 5.24
CA LEU A 59 -4.40 0.82 6.36
C LEU A 59 -2.97 0.47 5.95
N ARG A 60 -2.78 -0.11 4.76
CA ARG A 60 -1.44 -0.38 4.20
C ARG A 60 -0.69 0.90 3.82
N GLY A 61 -1.36 2.05 3.93
CA GLY A 61 -0.99 3.28 3.24
C GLY A 61 -1.19 3.09 1.74
N ARG A 62 -1.34 4.18 0.99
CA ARG A 62 -1.07 4.11 -0.46
C ARG A 62 0.32 3.49 -0.59
N SER A 63 0.41 2.22 -0.99
CA SER A 63 1.60 1.73 -1.67
C SER A 63 1.87 2.81 -2.69
N ALA A 64 3.04 3.43 -2.59
CA ALA A 64 3.42 4.49 -3.51
C ALA A 64 2.97 4.08 -4.90
N ASP A 65 2.16 4.94 -5.55
CA ASP A 65 1.65 4.67 -6.88
C ASP A 65 2.82 4.13 -7.72
N PRO A 66 2.75 2.92 -8.31
CA PRO A 66 3.86 2.36 -9.08
C PRO A 66 4.40 3.36 -10.11
N LEU A 67 3.52 4.21 -10.64
CA LEU A 67 3.89 5.30 -11.53
C LEU A 67 4.75 6.37 -10.82
N LEU A 68 4.39 6.75 -9.59
CA LEU A 68 5.18 7.66 -8.76
C LEU A 68 6.54 7.06 -8.42
N GLU A 69 6.61 5.75 -8.14
CA GLU A 69 7.88 5.07 -7.89
C GLU A 69 8.83 5.15 -9.08
N GLU A 70 8.31 4.89 -10.27
CA GLU A 70 9.08 4.93 -11.51
C GLU A 70 9.48 6.36 -11.89
N VAL A 71 8.58 7.34 -11.74
CA VAL A 71 8.89 8.75 -12.03
C VAL A 71 9.99 9.28 -11.10
N VAL A 72 9.95 8.95 -9.82
CA VAL A 72 11.01 9.34 -8.86
C VAL A 72 12.32 8.63 -9.21
N GLY A 73 12.28 7.34 -9.55
CA GLY A 73 13.45 6.60 -10.00
C GLY A 73 14.13 7.22 -11.22
N ILE A 74 13.34 7.53 -12.26
CA ILE A 74 13.83 8.18 -13.49
C ILE A 74 14.41 9.56 -13.17
N ARG A 75 13.74 10.37 -12.35
CA ARG A 75 14.25 11.70 -11.96
C ARG A 75 15.61 11.61 -11.25
N LEU A 76 15.76 10.67 -10.33
CA LEU A 76 17.02 10.45 -9.62
C LEU A 76 18.12 10.00 -10.58
N LEU A 77 17.82 9.08 -11.50
CA LEU A 77 18.77 8.63 -12.51
C LEU A 77 19.24 9.78 -13.38
N LEU A 78 18.30 10.56 -13.93
CA LEU A 78 18.59 11.71 -14.78
C LEU A 78 19.47 12.73 -14.07
N ILE A 79 19.15 13.13 -12.83
CA ILE A 79 19.95 14.14 -12.12
C ILE A 79 21.37 13.64 -11.83
N ASN A 80 21.54 12.36 -11.49
CA ASN A 80 22.83 11.78 -11.16
C ASN A 80 23.68 11.43 -12.40
N VAL A 81 23.07 11.24 -13.56
CA VAL A 81 23.77 10.98 -14.84
C VAL A 81 24.07 12.27 -15.58
N LEU A 82 23.09 13.18 -15.68
CA LEU A 82 23.24 14.42 -16.46
C LEU A 82 24.26 15.38 -15.83
N ARG A 83 24.40 15.41 -14.50
CA ARG A 83 25.36 16.30 -13.83
C ARG A 83 26.82 15.96 -14.16
N PRO A 84 27.29 14.70 -14.03
CA PRO A 84 28.62 14.29 -14.49
C PRO A 84 28.84 14.52 -15.98
N LEU A 85 27.87 14.15 -16.82
CA LEU A 85 27.98 14.30 -18.28
C LEU A 85 28.09 15.77 -18.70
N ALA A 86 27.27 16.65 -18.11
CA ALA A 86 27.34 18.10 -18.35
C ALA A 86 28.67 18.71 -17.87
N SER A 87 29.34 18.06 -16.91
CA SER A 87 30.67 18.45 -16.43
C SER A 87 31.81 17.86 -17.26
N GLY A 88 31.50 17.12 -18.35
CA GLY A 88 32.47 16.46 -19.21
C GLY A 88 33.06 15.17 -18.62
N GLN A 89 32.54 14.69 -17.49
CA GLN A 89 33.02 13.44 -16.88
C GLN A 89 32.44 12.24 -17.64
N GLN A 90 33.30 11.27 -17.93
CA GLN A 90 32.89 9.97 -18.46
C GLN A 90 32.40 9.09 -17.30
N MET A 91 31.25 8.46 -17.46
CA MET A 91 30.70 7.51 -16.50
C MET A 91 31.02 6.08 -16.96
N PRO A 92 31.87 5.33 -16.26
CA PRO A 92 32.10 3.93 -16.59
C PRO A 92 30.83 3.11 -16.28
N SER A 93 30.64 2.02 -17.02
CA SER A 93 29.46 1.13 -16.89
C SER A 93 29.26 0.63 -15.45
N GLU A 94 30.35 0.24 -14.77
CA GLU A 94 30.29 -0.22 -13.39
C GLU A 94 29.77 0.86 -12.42
N ALA A 95 30.09 2.13 -12.67
CA ALA A 95 29.58 3.24 -11.84
C ALA A 95 28.10 3.50 -12.10
N PHE A 96 27.64 3.27 -13.34
CA PHE A 96 26.23 3.37 -13.70
C PHE A 96 25.41 2.24 -13.06
N ASP A 97 25.91 1.00 -13.05
CA ASP A 97 25.22 -0.13 -12.43
C ASP A 97 25.07 0.05 -10.92
N LYS A 98 26.14 0.51 -10.25
CA LYS A 98 26.11 0.89 -8.82
C LYS A 98 25.10 2.02 -8.54
N LEU A 99 24.96 2.96 -9.47
CA LEU A 99 23.99 4.04 -9.37
C LEU A 99 22.55 3.51 -9.48
N LEU A 100 22.29 2.54 -10.37
CA LEU A 100 20.98 1.91 -10.49
C LEU A 100 20.57 1.19 -9.21
N GLU A 101 21.47 0.40 -8.60
CA GLU A 101 21.20 -0.27 -7.31
C GLU A 101 20.90 0.74 -6.20
N LEU A 102 21.68 1.82 -6.13
CA LEU A 102 21.50 2.88 -5.14
C LEU A 102 20.19 3.66 -5.35
N ILE A 103 19.76 3.86 -6.59
CA ILE A 103 18.45 4.48 -6.87
C ILE A 103 17.31 3.54 -6.51
N GLY A 104 17.45 2.25 -6.78
CA GLY A 104 16.46 1.23 -6.41
C GLY A 104 16.12 1.23 -4.92
N THR A 105 17.13 1.46 -4.06
CA THR A 105 16.95 1.57 -2.61
C THR A 105 16.46 2.96 -2.18
N ARG A 106 17.08 4.04 -2.68
CA ARG A 106 16.74 5.43 -2.27
C ARG A 106 15.38 5.90 -2.74
N LYS A 107 14.86 5.39 -3.88
CA LYS A 107 13.57 5.86 -4.42
C LYS A 107 12.46 5.64 -3.39
N VAL A 108 12.44 4.48 -2.72
CA VAL A 108 11.43 4.11 -1.72
C VAL A 108 11.38 5.10 -0.56
N GLU A 109 12.54 5.46 0.00
CA GLU A 109 12.63 6.42 1.10
C GLU A 109 12.12 7.82 0.72
N ILE A 110 12.45 8.26 -0.50
CA ILE A 110 12.01 9.57 -1.01
C ILE A 110 10.50 9.58 -1.21
N ILE A 111 9.94 8.50 -1.76
CA ILE A 111 8.50 8.44 -1.99
C ILE A 111 7.74 8.40 -0.67
N GLN A 112 8.22 7.65 0.32
CA GLN A 112 7.64 7.66 1.67
C GLN A 112 7.61 9.08 2.27
N LYS A 113 8.68 9.85 2.12
CA LYS A 113 8.75 11.26 2.55
C LYS A 113 7.76 12.16 1.78
N MET A 114 7.63 11.98 0.47
CA MET A 114 6.68 12.75 -0.35
C MET A 114 5.22 12.45 0.02
N VAL A 115 4.89 11.18 0.22
CA VAL A 115 3.56 10.73 0.66
C VAL A 115 3.25 11.23 2.06
N SER A 116 4.23 11.28 2.98
CA SER A 116 4.02 11.87 4.31
C SER A 116 3.84 13.38 4.27
N ALA A 117 4.57 14.09 3.41
CA ALA A 117 4.53 15.55 3.30
C ALA A 117 3.23 16.06 2.65
N GLY A 118 2.70 15.33 1.66
CA GLY A 118 1.43 15.67 0.99
C GLY A 118 0.17 15.46 1.83
N ARG A 119 0.30 15.06 3.11
CA ARG A 119 -0.79 14.89 4.08
C ARG A 119 -0.92 16.06 5.07
N SER A 120 -0.21 17.17 4.84
CA SER A 120 -0.16 18.37 5.70
C SER A 120 -1.02 19.50 5.17
#